data_AF-A0A9W6D4F2-F1
#
_entry.id   AF-A0A9W6D4F2-F1
#
_cell.length_a   1.000
_cell.length_b   1.000
_cell.length_c   1.000
_cell.angle_alpha   90.00
_cell.angle_beta   90.00
_cell.angle_gamma   90.00
#
_symmetry.space_group_name_H-M   'P 1'
#
loop_
_entity.id
_entity.type
_entity.pdbx_description
1 polymer ?
#
loop_
_entity_poly.entity_id
_entity_poly.type
_entity_poly.pdbx_seq_one_letter_code
_entity_poly.pdbx_strand_id
1 'polypeptide(L)'
;MDATEALALEIGTRRACEALVVPRASLYRRRAGSKMKAAECGGKSPSPRALQPEEKQAVLDILHSERFVDKAPHEVYATLLDEGKYHCSIRTMYRILEDQKEVKERRNQLRHPVYEKPELLATGPNQV
;
A
#
# COMPACT_ATOMS: atom_id res chain seq x y z
N MET A 1 13.18 -17.98 -6.79
CA MET A 1 13.76 -19.11 -6.02
C MET A 1 13.59 -20.45 -6.74
N ASP A 2 12.84 -20.52 -7.85
CA ASP A 2 12.61 -21.78 -8.58
C ASP A 2 13.87 -22.31 -9.27
N ALA A 3 14.71 -21.41 -9.79
CA ALA A 3 16.05 -21.76 -10.29
C ALA A 3 16.94 -22.42 -9.22
N THR A 4 16.81 -22.01 -7.96
CA THR A 4 17.54 -22.60 -6.83
C THR A 4 17.02 -23.99 -6.47
N GLU A 5 15.74 -24.27 -6.70
CA GLU A 5 15.18 -25.61 -6.49
C GLU A 5 15.55 -26.58 -7.60
N ALA A 6 15.53 -26.14 -8.85
CA ALA A 6 15.98 -26.95 -9.98
C ALA A 6 17.45 -27.34 -9.82
N LEU A 7 18.32 -26.36 -9.54
CA LEU A 7 19.75 -26.61 -9.32
C LEU A 7 20.01 -27.46 -8.07
N ALA A 8 19.19 -27.35 -7.03
CA ALA A 8 19.32 -28.16 -5.83
C ALA A 8 19.10 -29.67 -6.06
N LEU A 9 18.39 -30.07 -7.13
CA LEU A 9 18.20 -31.48 -7.48
C LEU A 9 19.46 -32.11 -8.08
N GLU A 10 20.29 -31.30 -8.76
CA GLU A 10 21.49 -31.76 -9.44
C GLU A 10 22.73 -31.72 -8.55
N ILE A 11 22.95 -30.61 -7.83
CA ILE A 11 24.21 -30.36 -7.08
C ILE A 11 24.01 -30.30 -5.56
N GLY A 12 22.77 -30.52 -5.10
CA GLY A 12 22.39 -30.41 -3.69
C GLY A 12 22.06 -28.99 -3.25
N THR A 13 21.18 -28.87 -2.25
CA THR A 13 20.63 -27.59 -1.76
C THR A 13 21.68 -26.60 -1.27
N ARG A 14 22.74 -27.09 -0.62
CA ARG A 14 23.82 -26.26 -0.08
C ARG A 14 24.55 -25.51 -1.20
N ARG A 15 25.00 -26.24 -2.22
CA ARG A 15 25.77 -25.68 -3.34
C ARG A 15 24.91 -24.79 -4.23
N ALA A 16 23.65 -25.17 -4.46
CA ALA A 16 22.70 -24.37 -5.22
C ALA A 16 22.39 -23.01 -4.54
N CYS A 17 22.19 -23.01 -3.23
CA CYS A 17 22.01 -21.78 -2.45
C CYS A 17 23.25 -20.88 -2.45
N GLU A 18 24.44 -21.47 -2.34
CA GLU A 18 25.71 -20.74 -2.39
C GLU A 18 25.94 -20.12 -3.79
N ALA A 19 25.70 -20.87 -4.87
CA ALA A 19 25.88 -20.40 -6.24
C ALA A 19 24.90 -19.28 -6.65
N LEU A 20 23.66 -19.32 -6.15
CA LEU A 20 22.62 -18.34 -6.49
C LEU A 20 22.45 -17.24 -5.42
N VAL A 21 23.37 -17.17 -4.45
CA VAL A 21 23.36 -16.16 -3.36
C VAL A 21 22.01 -16.13 -2.63
N VAL A 22 21.47 -17.32 -2.36
CA VAL A 22 20.20 -17.49 -1.65
C VAL A 22 20.47 -17.97 -0.22
N PRO A 23 19.99 -17.25 0.81
CA PRO A 23 20.06 -17.75 2.17
C PRO A 23 19.29 -19.07 2.30
N ARG A 24 19.96 -20.13 2.79
CA ARG A 24 19.35 -21.46 2.95
C ARG A 24 18.05 -21.41 3.77
N ALA A 25 18.01 -20.57 4.81
CA ALA A 25 16.83 -20.36 5.65
C ALA A 25 15.61 -19.89 4.85
N SER A 26 15.80 -19.06 3.81
CA SER A 26 14.71 -18.59 2.94
C SER A 26 14.22 -19.69 2.00
N LEU A 27 15.12 -20.55 1.49
CA LEU A 27 14.74 -21.72 0.70
C LEU A 27 13.92 -22.71 1.53
N TYR A 28 14.38 -23.05 2.74
CA TYR A 28 13.65 -23.96 3.64
C TYR A 28 12.32 -23.36 4.11
N ARG A 29 12.25 -22.07 4.45
CA ARG A 29 10.99 -21.39 4.77
C ARG A 29 10.01 -21.41 3.60
N ARG A 30 10.50 -21.29 2.35
CA ARG A 30 9.64 -21.39 1.16
C ARG A 30 9.14 -22.81 0.94
N ARG A 31 9.95 -23.85 1.18
CA ARG A 31 9.53 -25.25 1.12
C ARG A 31 8.51 -25.60 2.21
N ALA A 32 8.77 -25.17 3.45
CA ALA A 32 7.84 -25.32 4.56
C ALA A 32 6.55 -24.52 4.33
N GLY A 33 6.69 -23.28 3.86
CA GLY A 33 5.61 -22.44 3.41
C GLY A 33 4.83 -23.08 2.26
N SER A 34 5.48 -23.72 1.29
CA SER A 34 4.82 -24.45 0.19
C SER A 34 3.96 -25.61 0.68
N LYS A 35 4.33 -26.26 1.78
CA LYS A 35 3.50 -27.27 2.45
C LYS A 35 2.36 -26.65 3.26
N MET A 36 2.50 -25.39 3.68
CA MET A 36 1.46 -24.60 4.36
C MET A 36 0.67 -23.68 3.40
N LYS A 37 1.01 -23.65 2.10
CA LYS A 37 0.47 -22.75 1.06
C LYS A 37 -0.90 -23.17 0.52
N ALA A 38 -1.69 -23.85 1.35
CA ALA A 38 -3.14 -23.81 1.22
C ALA A 38 -3.76 -22.73 2.14
N ALA A 39 -3.06 -22.31 3.20
CA ALA A 39 -3.43 -21.12 3.97
C ALA A 39 -2.72 -19.91 3.36
N GLU A 40 -3.28 -19.44 2.25
CA GLU A 40 -3.29 -18.06 1.79
C GLU A 40 -2.11 -17.19 2.29
N CYS A 41 -1.20 -16.85 1.37
CA CYS A 41 -0.59 -15.51 1.40
C CYS A 41 -1.68 -14.46 1.07
N GLY A 42 -2.83 -14.53 1.73
CA GLY A 42 -3.85 -13.52 1.74
C GLY A 42 -3.26 -12.32 2.47
N GLY A 43 -3.50 -11.12 1.95
CA GLY A 43 -3.10 -9.90 2.62
C GLY A 43 -3.50 -9.94 4.09
N LYS A 44 -2.79 -9.20 4.94
CA LYS A 44 -3.13 -9.05 6.37
C LYS A 44 -4.64 -8.92 6.50
N SER A 45 -5.28 -9.85 7.22
CA SER A 45 -6.71 -9.79 7.46
C SER A 45 -7.05 -8.38 7.96
N PRO A 46 -8.10 -7.74 7.43
CA PRO A 46 -8.46 -6.40 7.87
C PRO A 46 -8.65 -6.42 9.38
N SER A 47 -8.25 -5.33 10.04
CA SER A 47 -8.47 -5.19 11.48
C SER A 47 -9.95 -5.39 11.79
N PRO A 48 -10.32 -6.04 12.91
CA PRO A 48 -11.72 -6.18 13.31
C PRO A 48 -12.42 -4.83 13.57
N ARG A 49 -11.64 -3.74 13.69
CA ARG A 49 -12.14 -2.36 13.84
C ARG A 49 -12.30 -1.63 12.51
N ALA A 50 -11.97 -2.28 11.39
CA ALA A 50 -12.18 -1.69 10.08
C ALA A 50 -13.68 -1.68 9.76
N LEU A 51 -14.15 -0.57 9.19
CA LEU A 51 -15.50 -0.49 8.65
C LEU A 51 -15.70 -1.56 7.57
N GLN A 52 -16.82 -2.25 7.65
CA GLN A 52 -17.31 -3.13 6.60
C GLN A 52 -17.60 -2.33 5.33
N PRO A 53 -17.55 -2.96 4.15
CA PRO A 53 -17.81 -2.26 2.90
C PRO A 53 -19.18 -1.56 2.88
N GLU A 54 -20.20 -2.14 3.49
CA GLU A 54 -21.54 -1.56 3.61
C GLU A 54 -21.52 -0.29 4.48
N GLU A 55 -20.78 -0.30 5.58
CA GLU A 55 -20.64 0.86 6.47
C GLU A 55 -19.87 2.00 5.78
N LYS A 56 -18.87 1.66 4.95
CA LYS A 56 -18.15 2.65 4.14
C LYS A 56 -19.07 3.29 3.11
N GLN A 57 -19.94 2.50 2.47
CA GLN A 57 -20.90 3.02 1.51
C GLN A 57 -21.90 3.98 2.19
N ALA A 58 -22.41 3.63 3.37
CA ALA A 58 -23.28 4.52 4.13
C ALA A 58 -22.62 5.87 4.45
N VAL A 59 -21.32 5.87 4.80
CA VAL A 59 -20.56 7.11 5.02
C VAL A 59 -20.41 7.91 3.71
N LEU A 60 -20.16 7.25 2.58
CA LEU A 60 -20.12 7.91 1.26
C LEU A 60 -21.45 8.55 0.91
N ASP A 61 -22.56 7.82 1.07
CA ASP A 61 -23.90 8.31 0.75
C ASP A 61 -24.25 9.55 1.59
N ILE A 62 -23.81 9.61 2.85
CA ILE A 62 -23.96 10.80 3.70
C ILE A 62 -23.12 11.96 3.18
N LEU A 63 -21.85 11.72 2.82
CA LEU A 63 -20.96 12.76 2.28
C LEU A 63 -21.45 13.28 0.92
N HIS A 64 -22.10 12.44 0.12
CA HIS A 64 -22.68 12.79 -1.19
C HIS A 64 -24.12 13.32 -1.10
N SER A 65 -24.72 13.34 0.09
CA SER A 65 -26.07 13.89 0.27
C SER A 65 -26.09 15.40 -0.01
N GLU A 66 -27.21 15.90 -0.53
CA GLU A 66 -27.40 17.33 -0.85
C GLU A 66 -27.08 18.26 0.32
N ARG A 67 -27.28 17.78 1.56
CA ARG A 67 -27.00 18.53 2.78
C ARG A 67 -25.51 18.74 3.05
N PHE A 68 -24.67 17.80 2.61
CA PHE A 68 -23.25 17.72 2.98
C PHE A 68 -22.29 17.77 1.80
N VAL A 69 -22.78 17.74 0.56
CA VAL A 69 -21.98 17.72 -0.66
C VAL A 69 -20.96 18.87 -0.75
N ASP A 70 -21.31 20.05 -0.24
CA ASP A 70 -20.44 21.24 -0.24
C ASP A 70 -19.66 21.45 1.07
N LYS A 71 -19.84 20.57 2.06
CA LYS A 71 -19.22 20.72 3.39
C LYS A 71 -17.93 19.91 3.50
N ALA A 72 -16.97 20.43 4.26
CA ALA A 72 -15.77 19.67 4.57
C ALA A 72 -16.09 18.51 5.53
N PRO A 73 -15.40 17.35 5.45
CA PRO A 73 -15.62 16.23 6.37
C PRO A 73 -15.54 16.59 7.86
N HIS A 74 -14.79 17.63 8.22
CA HIS A 74 -14.74 18.15 9.59
C HIS A 74 -16.08 18.78 10.05
N GLU A 75 -16.75 19.51 9.16
CA GLU A 75 -18.05 20.14 9.43
C GLU A 75 -19.17 19.09 9.45
N VAL A 76 -19.11 18.12 8.53
CA VAL A 76 -20.04 16.98 8.50
C VAL A 76 -19.93 16.19 9.80
N TYR A 77 -18.71 15.87 10.23
CA TYR A 77 -18.47 15.17 11.49
C TYR A 77 -19.04 15.91 12.71
N ALA A 78 -18.79 17.22 12.83
CA ALA A 78 -19.34 18.03 13.92
C ALA A 78 -20.88 18.03 13.89
N THR A 79 -21.48 18.26 12.72
CA THR A 79 -22.94 18.28 12.57
C THR A 79 -23.57 16.93 12.94
N LEU A 80 -22.96 15.81 12.52
CA LEU A 80 -23.46 14.48 12.86
C LEU A 80 -23.34 14.19 14.37
N LEU A 81 -22.26 14.64 15.01
CA LEU A 81 -22.10 14.52 16.46
C LEU A 81 -23.13 15.33 17.23
N ASP A 82 -23.46 16.55 16.77
CA ASP A 82 -24.52 17.38 17.37
C ASP A 82 -25.90 16.68 17.27
N GLU A 83 -26.11 15.86 16.24
CA GLU A 83 -27.30 15.01 16.09
C GLU A 83 -27.22 13.69 16.88
N GLY A 84 -26.13 13.43 17.60
CA GLY A 84 -25.89 12.19 18.32
C GLY A 84 -25.56 10.98 17.43
N LYS A 85 -25.20 11.20 16.17
CA LYS A 85 -24.85 10.15 15.21
C LYS A 85 -23.34 10.07 15.04
N TYR A 86 -22.78 8.89 15.30
CA TYR A 86 -21.37 8.61 15.05
C TYR A 86 -21.21 7.44 14.08
N HIS A 87 -20.55 7.70 12.95
CA HIS A 87 -20.22 6.66 11.96
C HIS A 87 -18.73 6.30 11.98
N CYS A 88 -17.85 7.31 11.88
CA CYS A 88 -16.41 7.09 11.89
C CYS A 88 -15.63 8.36 12.23
N SER A 89 -14.31 8.22 12.39
CA SER A 89 -13.41 9.36 12.60
C SER A 89 -13.28 10.23 11.33
N ILE A 90 -12.98 11.52 11.50
CA ILE A 90 -12.72 12.45 10.39
C ILE A 90 -11.63 11.91 9.45
N ARG A 91 -10.55 11.33 9.99
CA ARG A 91 -9.48 10.74 9.16
C ARG A 91 -9.96 9.55 8.33
N THR A 92 -10.91 8.79 8.86
CA THR A 92 -11.53 7.69 8.12
C THR A 92 -12.40 8.21 6.98
N MET A 93 -13.17 9.28 7.18
CA MET A 93 -13.92 9.94 6.11
C MET A 93 -13.00 10.39 4.97
N TYR A 94 -11.88 11.06 5.29
CA TYR A 94 -10.90 11.46 4.26
C TYR A 94 -10.29 10.27 3.52
N ARG A 95 -9.96 9.18 4.21
CA ARG A 95 -9.45 7.96 3.56
C ARG A 95 -10.46 7.35 2.60
N ILE A 96 -11.74 7.34 2.98
CA ILE A 96 -12.82 6.84 2.11
C ILE A 96 -12.94 7.72 0.84
N LEU A 97 -12.90 9.04 0.98
CA LEU A 97 -12.91 9.97 -0.16
C LEU A 97 -11.64 9.87 -1.02
N GLU A 98 -10.49 9.62 -0.41
CA GLU A 98 -9.21 9.40 -1.10
C GLU A 98 -9.25 8.10 -1.92
N ASP A 99 -9.83 7.02 -1.38
CA ASP A 99 -10.06 5.75 -2.09
C ASP A 99 -10.95 5.97 -3.33
N GLN A 100 -11.94 6.88 -3.25
CA GLN A 100 -12.79 7.30 -4.38
C GLN A 100 -12.14 8.36 -5.29
N LYS A 101 -10.94 8.84 -4.97
CA LYS A 101 -10.20 9.91 -5.68
C LYS A 101 -10.95 11.25 -5.72
N GLU A 102 -11.71 11.56 -4.67
CA GLU A 102 -12.47 12.80 -4.53
C GLU A 102 -11.70 13.87 -3.74
N VAL A 103 -10.66 13.48 -3.00
CA VAL A 103 -9.71 14.40 -2.37
C VAL A 103 -8.62 14.71 -3.38
N LYS A 104 -8.78 15.81 -4.12
CA LYS A 104 -7.78 16.30 -5.08
C LYS A 104 -7.46 17.76 -4.82
N GLU A 105 -6.21 18.12 -5.09
CA GLU A 105 -5.81 19.52 -5.17
C GLU A 105 -6.63 20.20 -6.26
N ARG A 106 -7.41 21.23 -5.87
CA ARG A 106 -8.30 21.97 -6.78
C ARG A 106 -7.51 22.97 -7.61
N ARG A 107 -6.37 23.44 -7.10
CA ARG A 107 -5.53 24.43 -7.80
C ARG A 107 -4.72 23.74 -8.88
N ASN A 108 -4.55 24.41 -10.02
CA ASN A 108 -3.60 24.01 -11.03
C ASN A 108 -2.17 24.36 -10.56
N GLN A 109 -1.66 23.63 -9.58
CA GLN A 109 -0.32 23.82 -9.04
C GLN A 109 0.72 23.36 -10.05
N LEU A 110 1.75 24.17 -10.28
CA LEU A 110 2.89 23.81 -11.09
C LEU A 110 3.62 22.63 -10.44
N ARG A 111 3.61 21.47 -11.11
CA ARG A 111 4.38 20.29 -10.67
C ARG A 111 5.78 20.38 -11.29
N HIS A 112 6.76 20.75 -10.48
CA HIS A 112 8.16 20.72 -10.92
C HIS A 112 8.65 19.27 -11.04
N PRO A 113 9.23 18.87 -12.17
CA PRO A 113 9.89 17.57 -12.28
C PRO A 113 11.10 17.53 -11.33
N VAL A 114 11.42 16.34 -10.84
CA VAL A 114 12.68 16.11 -10.12
C VAL A 114 13.79 16.14 -11.17
N TYR A 115 14.61 17.19 -11.14
CA TYR A 115 15.79 17.27 -11.99
C TYR A 115 16.90 16.39 -11.41
N GLU A 116 17.39 15.43 -12.20
CA GLU A 116 18.64 14.77 -11.86
C GLU A 116 19.79 15.76 -12.06
N LYS A 117 20.61 15.92 -11.02
CA LYS A 117 21.80 16.76 -11.09
C LYS A 117 22.76 16.12 -12.10
N PRO A 118 23.24 16.85 -13.12
CA PRO A 118 24.27 16.31 -14.00
C PRO A 118 25.54 16.07 -13.19
N GLU A 119 25.99 14.82 -13.14
CA GLU A 119 27.26 14.44 -12.53
C GLU A 119 28.34 14.37 -13.61
N LEU A 120 29.42 15.10 -13.42
CA LEU A 120 30.59 15.04 -14.28
C LEU A 120 31.57 14.01 -13.68
N LEU A 121 31.65 12.84 -14.30
CA LEU A 121 32.63 11.81 -13.94
C LEU A 121 33.86 11.94 -14.85
N ALA A 122 35.00 12.32 -14.29
CA ALA A 122 36.27 12.30 -15.01
C ALA A 122 36.70 10.85 -15.24
N THR A 123 36.87 10.47 -16.51
CA THR A 123 37.40 9.13 -16.89
C THR A 123 38.90 9.18 -17.22
N GLY A 124 39.50 10.37 -17.22
CA GLY A 124 40.91 10.57 -17.50
C GLY A 124 41.50 11.85 -16.90
N PRO A 125 42.83 12.01 -16.96
CA PRO A 125 43.51 13.20 -16.48
C PRO A 125 43.13 14.44 -17.31
N ASN A 126 42.98 15.58 -16.65
CA ASN A 126 42.51 16.85 -17.22
C ASN A 126 41.04 16.85 -17.74
N GLN A 127 40.17 16.06 -17.12
CA GLN A 127 38.71 16.18 -17.31
C GLN A 127 38.04 16.72 -16.04
N VAL A 128 37.02 17.56 -16.26
CA VAL A 128 36.24 18.41 -15.33
C VAL A 128 36.96 19.67 -14.88
#